data_AF-A0A2K0XSE3-F1
#
_entry.id   AF-A0A2K0XSE3-F1
#
_cell.length_a   1.000
_cell.length_b   1.000
_cell.length_c   1.000
_cell.angle_alpha   90.00
_cell.angle_beta   90.00
_cell.angle_gamma   90.00
#
_symmetry.space_group_name_H-M   'P 1'
#
loop_
_entity.id
_entity.type
_entity.pdbx_description
1 polymer ?
#
loop_
_entity_poly.entity_id
_entity_poly.type
_entity_poly.pdbx_seq_one_letter_code
_entity_poly.pdbx_strand_id
1 'polypeptide(L)'
;MTAAPWAITTPDHWSAIVSECKRREAGWAEEIRKAGNGDKRWRLTEARNADMAQWHIMAVLIARKLGIPTLEREELTGVGRPPNPTDREGWLAIVATARRALEKAVADTPHHRNLYAIWRWAHLYVQIWAIPLLELRAAATEQRNAA
;
A
#
# COMPACT_ATOMS: atom_id res chain seq x y z
N MET A 1 25.00 -16.44 -5.15
CA MET A 1 23.71 -16.20 -4.46
C MET A 1 23.20 -14.82 -4.86
N THR A 2 22.19 -14.73 -5.72
CA THR A 2 21.52 -13.46 -6.00
C THR A 2 20.76 -13.04 -4.75
N ALA A 3 21.14 -11.92 -4.14
CA ALA A 3 20.37 -11.32 -3.06
C ALA A 3 18.92 -11.21 -3.55
N ALA A 4 17.99 -11.77 -2.78
CA ALA A 4 16.61 -11.77 -3.20
C ALA A 4 16.13 -10.32 -3.42
N PRO A 5 15.26 -10.03 -4.40
CA PRO A 5 14.87 -8.66 -4.74
C PRO A 5 14.31 -7.84 -3.56
N TRP A 6 13.89 -8.50 -2.48
CA TRP A 6 13.42 -7.92 -1.22
C TRP A 6 14.51 -7.69 -0.15
N ALA A 7 15.78 -7.98 -0.44
CA ALA A 7 16.92 -7.60 0.39
C ALA A 7 17.16 -6.08 0.39
N ILE A 8 16.47 -5.36 -0.49
CA ILE A 8 16.62 -3.92 -0.71
C ILE A 8 15.78 -3.10 0.29
N THR A 9 14.88 -3.71 1.08
CA THR A 9 14.10 -2.96 2.08
C THR A 9 14.99 -2.48 3.22
N THR A 10 15.34 -1.19 3.19
CA THR A 10 16.08 -0.44 4.22
C THR A 10 15.16 0.44 5.09
N PRO A 11 15.63 0.93 6.25
CA PRO A 11 14.91 1.90 7.08
C PRO A 11 14.44 3.17 6.34
N ASP A 12 15.16 3.60 5.30
CA ASP A 12 14.75 4.77 4.50
C ASP A 12 13.40 4.57 3.80
N HIS A 13 13.04 3.32 3.47
CA HIS A 13 11.72 3.01 2.93
C HIS A 13 10.62 3.16 3.99
N TRP A 14 10.93 2.87 5.25
CA TRP A 14 10.01 3.13 6.36
C TRP A 14 9.78 4.63 6.55
N SER A 15 10.85 5.43 6.57
CA SER A 15 10.72 6.89 6.63
C SER A 15 9.93 7.45 5.44
N ALA A 16 10.17 6.94 4.23
CA ALA A 16 9.45 7.36 3.04
C ALA A 16 7.95 7.00 3.09
N ILE A 17 7.59 5.78 3.51
CA ILE A 17 6.18 5.37 3.59
C ILE A 17 5.43 6.13 4.70
N VAL A 18 6.07 6.34 5.86
CA VAL A 18 5.49 7.14 6.95
C VAL A 18 5.24 8.58 6.50
N SER A 19 6.22 9.19 5.84
CA SER A 19 6.11 10.56 5.31
C SER A 19 4.97 10.68 4.30
N GLU A 20 4.87 9.73 3.36
CA GLU A 20 3.83 9.75 2.34
C GLU A 20 2.43 9.50 2.91
N CYS A 21 2.27 8.56 3.85
CA CYS A 21 1.00 8.35 4.56
C CYS A 21 0.54 9.64 5.26
N LYS A 22 1.42 10.30 6.01
CA LYS A 22 1.10 11.56 6.71
C LYS A 22 0.73 12.69 5.73
N ARG A 23 1.49 12.83 4.65
CA ARG A 23 1.24 13.84 3.60
C ARG A 23 -0.13 13.63 2.95
N ARG A 24 -0.47 12.39 2.62
CA ARG A 24 -1.75 12.03 2.01
C ARG A 24 -2.92 12.22 2.95
N GLU A 25 -2.78 11.80 4.19
CA GLU A 25 -3.81 12.01 5.22
C GLU A 25 -4.15 13.50 5.36
N ALA A 26 -3.13 14.36 5.43
CA ALA A 26 -3.32 15.80 5.49
C ALA A 26 -3.98 16.36 4.22
N GLY A 27 -3.59 15.88 3.03
CA GLY A 27 -4.20 16.29 1.76
C GLY A 27 -5.68 15.92 1.68
N TRP A 28 -6.03 14.68 2.05
CA TRP A 28 -7.41 14.23 2.09
C TRP A 28 -8.24 14.98 3.12
N ALA A 29 -7.70 15.20 4.32
CA ALA A 29 -8.39 15.97 5.36
C ALA A 29 -8.78 17.37 4.85
N GLU A 30 -7.89 18.02 4.11
CA GLU A 30 -8.15 19.33 3.51
C GLU A 30 -9.20 19.28 2.38
N GLU A 31 -9.14 18.29 1.50
CA GLU A 31 -10.13 18.11 0.43
C GLU A 31 -11.53 17.82 0.98
N ILE A 32 -11.63 16.94 1.96
CA ILE A 32 -12.88 16.60 2.65
C ILE A 32 -13.43 17.81 3.41
N ARG A 33 -12.57 18.58 4.07
CA ARG A 33 -12.96 19.83 4.75
C ARG A 33 -13.55 20.84 3.77
N LYS A 34 -12.90 21.05 2.62
CA LYS A 34 -13.40 21.95 1.54
C LYS A 34 -14.74 21.50 0.95
N ALA A 35 -15.03 20.21 0.96
CA ALA A 35 -16.27 19.68 0.41
C ALA A 35 -17.53 19.99 1.24
N GLY A 36 -17.38 20.45 2.50
CA GLY A 36 -18.52 20.72 3.37
C GLY A 36 -19.27 19.45 3.75
N ASN A 37 -20.60 19.44 3.60
CA ASN A 37 -21.48 18.32 3.93
C ASN A 37 -22.16 17.73 2.68
N GLY A 38 -22.68 16.50 2.80
CA GLY A 38 -23.46 15.82 1.75
C GLY A 38 -22.65 14.85 0.89
N ASP A 39 -23.23 14.45 -0.24
CA ASP A 39 -22.73 13.38 -1.11
C ASP A 39 -21.28 13.54 -1.55
N LYS A 40 -20.85 14.77 -1.85
CA LYS A 40 -19.47 15.05 -2.24
C LYS A 40 -18.48 14.70 -1.12
N ARG A 41 -18.81 15.06 0.13
CA ARG A 41 -17.98 14.71 1.30
C ARG A 41 -17.91 13.20 1.46
N TRP A 42 -19.05 12.52 1.36
CA TRP A 42 -19.10 11.05 1.49
C TRP A 42 -18.23 10.36 0.43
N ARG A 43 -18.35 10.73 -0.85
CA ARG A 43 -17.52 10.16 -1.93
C ARG A 43 -16.03 10.41 -1.73
N LEU A 44 -15.65 11.59 -1.23
CA LEU A 44 -14.24 11.89 -0.92
C LEU A 44 -13.72 11.09 0.27
N THR A 45 -14.55 10.87 1.30
CA THR A 45 -14.20 9.99 2.43
C THR A 45 -13.97 8.55 1.96
N GLU A 46 -14.83 8.03 1.07
CA GLU A 46 -14.65 6.69 0.50
C GLU A 46 -13.37 6.60 -0.35
N ALA A 47 -13.11 7.61 -1.19
CA ALA A 47 -11.89 7.68 -1.97
C ALA A 47 -10.63 7.75 -1.09
N ARG A 48 -10.68 8.53 0.01
CA ARG A 48 -9.64 8.58 1.04
C ARG A 48 -9.43 7.21 1.68
N ASN A 49 -10.50 6.51 2.06
CA ASN A 49 -10.40 5.20 2.71
C ASN A 49 -9.74 4.17 1.77
N ALA A 50 -10.14 4.16 0.50
CA ALA A 50 -9.55 3.29 -0.51
C ALA A 50 -8.06 3.59 -0.77
N ASP A 51 -7.70 4.87 -0.89
CA ASP A 51 -6.31 5.30 -1.08
C ASP A 51 -5.45 4.95 0.14
N MET A 52 -5.87 5.34 1.35
CA MET A 52 -5.12 5.11 2.58
C MET A 52 -4.98 3.61 2.90
N ALA A 53 -5.99 2.79 2.61
CA ALA A 53 -5.88 1.34 2.79
C ALA A 53 -4.70 0.75 1.98
N GLN A 54 -4.51 1.20 0.74
CA GLN A 54 -3.40 0.72 -0.10
C GLN A 54 -2.04 1.17 0.43
N TRP A 55 -1.92 2.41 0.93
CA TRP A 55 -0.70 2.91 1.57
C TRP A 55 -0.38 2.18 2.87
N HIS A 56 -1.41 1.92 3.69
CA HIS A 56 -1.26 1.17 4.94
C HIS A 56 -0.84 -0.28 4.68
N ILE A 57 -1.36 -0.95 3.65
CA ILE A 57 -0.90 -2.29 3.26
C ILE A 57 0.60 -2.27 2.92
N MET A 58 1.07 -1.29 2.14
CA MET A 58 2.51 -1.15 1.85
C MET A 58 3.32 -0.89 3.12
N ALA A 59 2.84 -0.03 4.02
CA ALA A 59 3.50 0.24 5.28
C ALA A 59 3.61 -1.01 6.16
N VAL A 60 2.54 -1.82 6.27
CA VAL A 60 2.54 -3.09 7.02
C VAL A 60 3.58 -4.05 6.45
N LEU A 61 3.68 -4.15 5.12
CA LEU A 61 4.63 -5.02 4.46
C LEU A 61 6.09 -4.60 4.71
N ILE A 62 6.39 -3.31 4.60
CA ILE A 62 7.71 -2.74 4.90
C ILE A 62 8.06 -2.95 6.39
N ALA A 63 7.13 -2.61 7.29
CA ALA A 63 7.28 -2.77 8.73
C ALA A 63 7.60 -4.21 9.11
N ARG A 64 6.85 -5.18 8.56
CA ARG A 64 7.08 -6.61 8.82
C ARG A 64 8.46 -7.05 8.36
N LYS A 65 8.94 -6.53 7.22
CA LYS A 65 10.26 -6.90 6.68
C LYS A 65 11.40 -6.36 7.53
N LEU A 66 11.25 -5.14 8.05
CA LEU A 66 12.24 -4.45 8.88
C LEU A 66 12.16 -4.83 10.37
N GLY A 67 11.14 -5.60 10.77
CA GLY A 67 10.94 -5.94 12.18
C GLY A 67 10.47 -4.75 13.03
N ILE A 68 9.80 -3.77 12.42
CA ILE A 68 9.25 -2.60 13.14
C ILE A 68 8.20 -3.08 14.17
N PRO A 69 8.22 -2.54 15.40
CA PRO A 69 7.26 -2.90 16.43
C PRO A 69 5.81 -2.73 15.97
N THR A 70 4.95 -3.64 16.43
CA THR A 70 3.52 -3.62 16.10
C THR A 70 2.85 -2.30 16.52
N LEU A 71 3.26 -1.71 17.65
CA LEU A 71 2.74 -0.44 18.14
C LEU A 71 3.00 0.71 17.15
N GLU A 72 4.25 0.90 16.71
CA GLU A 72 4.61 1.95 15.74
C GLU A 72 3.87 1.79 14.41
N ARG A 73 3.65 0.56 13.98
CA ARG A 73 2.83 0.27 12.80
C ARG A 73 1.37 0.69 13.00
N GLU A 74 0.80 0.37 14.15
CA GLU A 74 -0.61 0.67 14.48
C GLU A 74 -0.85 2.16 14.71
N GLU A 75 0.13 2.88 15.23
CA GLU A 75 0.10 4.34 15.28
C GLU A 75 0.01 4.97 13.88
N LEU A 76 0.68 4.37 12.88
CA LEU A 76 0.61 4.84 11.50
C LEU A 76 -0.69 4.43 10.80
N THR A 77 -1.09 3.17 10.90
CA THR A 77 -2.21 2.62 10.11
C THR A 77 -3.58 2.76 10.77
N GLY A 78 -3.60 3.13 12.05
CA GLY A 78 -4.77 3.03 12.92
C GLY A 78 -4.90 1.64 13.57
N VAL A 79 -5.88 1.52 14.48
CA VAL A 79 -6.21 0.26 15.15
C VAL A 79 -6.80 -0.71 14.13
N GLY A 80 -6.06 -1.78 13.84
CA GLY A 80 -6.45 -2.81 12.89
C GLY A 80 -5.57 -2.80 11.65
N ARG A 81 -5.09 -3.98 11.25
CA ARG A 81 -4.40 -4.15 9.96
C ARG A 81 -5.45 -4.00 8.86
N PRO A 82 -5.24 -3.16 7.83
CA PRO A 82 -6.07 -3.26 6.64
C PRO A 82 -5.99 -4.71 6.12
N PRO A 83 -7.13 -5.36 5.86
CA PRO A 83 -7.09 -6.70 5.31
C PRO A 83 -6.35 -6.67 3.97
N ASN A 84 -5.53 -7.68 3.73
CA ASN A 84 -4.94 -7.86 2.41
C ASN A 84 -6.07 -8.02 1.38
N PRO A 85 -5.89 -7.53 0.14
CA PRO A 85 -6.86 -7.75 -0.92
C PRO A 85 -7.13 -9.24 -1.13
N THR A 86 -8.40 -9.57 -1.37
CA THR A 86 -8.85 -10.94 -1.62
C THR A 86 -8.94 -11.27 -3.10
N ASP A 87 -8.76 -10.28 -3.98
CA ASP A 87 -8.85 -10.43 -5.43
C ASP A 87 -7.61 -9.83 -6.13
N ARG A 88 -7.47 -10.18 -7.42
CA ARG A 88 -6.37 -9.71 -8.27
C ARG A 88 -6.38 -8.20 -8.43
N GLU A 89 -7.55 -7.58 -8.60
CA GLU A 89 -7.69 -6.16 -8.88
C GLU A 89 -7.22 -5.29 -7.70
N GLY A 90 -7.60 -5.66 -6.48
CA GLY A 90 -7.16 -5.00 -5.26
C GLY A 90 -5.65 -5.11 -5.04
N TRP A 91 -5.05 -6.26 -5.39
CA TRP A 91 -3.58 -6.39 -5.39
C TRP A 91 -2.91 -5.48 -6.43
N LEU A 92 -3.44 -5.41 -7.65
CA LEU A 92 -2.93 -4.52 -8.70
C LEU A 92 -3.09 -3.03 -8.34
N ALA A 93 -4.14 -2.68 -7.63
CA ALA A 93 -4.42 -1.30 -7.21
C ALA A 93 -3.32 -0.76 -6.27
N ILE A 94 -2.71 -1.60 -5.44
CA ILE A 94 -1.56 -1.22 -4.60
C ILE A 94 -0.39 -0.73 -5.46
N VAL A 95 -0.04 -1.47 -6.51
CA VAL A 95 1.05 -1.12 -7.43
C VAL A 95 0.74 0.16 -8.20
N ALA A 96 -0.50 0.30 -8.69
CA ALA A 96 -0.94 1.48 -9.40
C ALA A 96 -0.90 2.73 -8.50
N THR A 97 -1.23 2.60 -7.22
CA THR A 97 -1.20 3.72 -6.27
C THR A 97 0.21 4.19 -5.95
N ALA A 98 1.15 3.26 -5.74
CA ALA A 98 2.56 3.62 -5.61
C ALA A 98 3.09 4.33 -6.88
N ARG A 99 2.70 3.85 -8.07
CA ARG A 99 3.06 4.49 -9.34
C ARG A 99 2.48 5.90 -9.48
N ARG A 100 1.20 6.11 -9.12
CA ARG A 100 0.57 7.44 -9.18
C ARG A 100 1.21 8.43 -8.21
N ALA A 101 1.64 8.00 -7.03
CA ALA A 101 2.42 8.86 -6.13
C ALA A 101 3.75 9.26 -6.75
N LEU A 102 4.42 8.33 -7.43
CA LEU A 102 5.65 8.62 -8.15
C LEU A 102 5.44 9.64 -9.25
N GLU A 103 4.43 9.44 -10.10
CA GLU A 103 4.12 10.37 -11.19
C GLU A 103 3.74 11.77 -10.67
N LYS A 104 3.09 11.86 -9.50
CA LYS A 104 2.68 13.16 -8.92
C LYS A 104 3.79 13.97 -8.26
N ALA A 105 4.86 13.34 -7.77
CA ALA A 105 5.93 14.07 -7.10
C ALA A 105 7.25 14.12 -7.89
N VAL A 106 7.17 14.03 -9.23
CA VAL A 106 8.27 14.33 -10.17
C VAL A 106 8.66 15.84 -10.17
N ALA A 107 8.26 16.59 -9.14
CA ALA A 107 8.75 17.93 -8.85
C ALA A 107 9.40 17.93 -7.43
N ASP A 108 10.73 17.92 -7.40
CA ASP A 108 11.58 18.53 -6.36
C ASP A 108 11.86 17.87 -4.99
N THR A 109 11.72 16.54 -4.76
CA THR A 109 12.17 15.97 -3.44
C THR A 109 12.96 14.64 -3.45
N PRO A 110 13.96 14.48 -2.53
CA PRO A 110 14.76 13.24 -2.38
C PRO A 110 13.97 11.97 -2.03
N HIS A 111 12.79 12.10 -1.42
CA HIS A 111 11.93 10.98 -1.03
C HIS A 111 11.45 10.14 -2.23
N HIS A 112 11.54 10.68 -3.44
CA HIS A 112 11.12 10.01 -4.68
C HIS A 112 11.94 8.80 -5.07
N ARG A 113 13.26 8.81 -4.83
CA ARG A 113 14.10 7.63 -5.10
C ARG A 113 13.65 6.44 -4.24
N ASN A 114 13.24 6.70 -3.00
CA ASN A 114 12.77 5.68 -2.08
C ASN A 114 11.35 5.22 -2.41
N LEU A 115 10.46 6.12 -2.84
CA LEU A 115 9.14 5.74 -3.37
C LEU A 115 9.27 4.88 -4.65
N TYR A 116 10.29 5.12 -5.48
CA TYR A 116 10.52 4.35 -6.70
C TYR A 116 10.97 2.92 -6.38
N ALA A 117 11.83 2.78 -5.36
CA ALA A 117 12.20 1.49 -4.80
C ALA A 117 11.01 0.78 -4.14
N ILE A 118 10.15 1.50 -3.40
CA ILE A 118 8.90 0.96 -2.83
C ILE A 118 7.97 0.46 -3.94
N TRP A 119 7.79 1.21 -5.03
CA TRP A 119 6.95 0.79 -6.15
C TRP A 119 7.50 -0.46 -6.85
N ARG A 120 8.80 -0.50 -7.16
CA ARG A 120 9.43 -1.69 -7.76
C ARG A 120 9.25 -2.90 -6.86
N TRP A 121 9.45 -2.71 -5.55
CA TRP A 121 9.28 -3.77 -4.56
C TRP A 121 7.81 -4.24 -4.49
N ALA A 122 6.85 -3.33 -4.41
CA ALA A 122 5.42 -3.64 -4.38
C ALA A 122 4.98 -4.35 -5.67
N HIS A 123 5.49 -3.93 -6.82
CA HIS A 123 5.26 -4.58 -8.11
C HIS A 123 5.75 -6.03 -8.10
N LEU A 124 6.97 -6.27 -7.62
CA LEU A 124 7.53 -7.64 -7.51
C LEU A 124 6.71 -8.49 -6.54
N TYR A 125 6.40 -7.98 -5.35
CA TYR A 125 5.59 -8.70 -4.36
C TYR A 125 4.21 -9.06 -4.91
N VAL A 126 3.52 -8.12 -5.55
CA VAL A 126 2.18 -8.33 -6.09
C VAL A 126 2.20 -9.33 -7.26
N GLN A 127 3.03 -9.08 -8.27
CA GLN A 127 2.98 -9.83 -9.53
C GLN A 127 3.60 -11.22 -9.44
N ILE A 128 4.63 -11.38 -8.61
CA ILE A 128 5.36 -12.65 -8.54
C ILE A 128 4.81 -13.52 -7.41
N TRP A 129 4.25 -12.94 -6.34
CA TRP A 129 3.91 -13.69 -5.13
C TRP A 129 2.41 -13.62 -4.81
N ALA A 130 1.86 -12.42 -4.57
CA ALA A 130 0.52 -12.30 -4.04
C ALA A 130 -0.56 -12.82 -5.02
N ILE A 131 -0.49 -12.42 -6.29
CA ILE A 131 -1.44 -12.85 -7.32
C ILE A 131 -1.28 -14.35 -7.64
N PRO A 132 -0.08 -14.88 -7.90
CA PRO A 132 0.06 -16.31 -8.14
C PRO A 132 -0.42 -17.18 -6.97
N LEU A 133 -0.15 -16.77 -5.72
CA LEU A 133 -0.64 -17.49 -4.54
C LEU A 133 -2.17 -17.46 -4.45
N LEU A 134 -2.80 -16.35 -4.84
CA LEU A 134 -4.26 -16.22 -4.87
C LEU A 134 -4.87 -17.17 -5.90
N GLU A 135 -4.29 -17.21 -7.11
CA GLU A 135 -4.73 -18.09 -8.20
C GLU A 135 -4.58 -19.57 -7.83
N LEU A 136 -3.47 -19.94 -7.18
CA LEU A 136 -3.26 -21.30 -6.65
C LEU A 136 -4.30 -21.70 -5.60
N ARG A 137 -4.69 -20.77 -4.70
CA ARG A 137 -5.71 -21.02 -3.68
C ARG A 137 -7.11 -21.18 -4.27
N ALA A 138 -7.43 -20.38 -5.29
CA ALA A 138 -8.69 -20.51 -6.02
C ALA A 138 -8.78 -21.88 -6.70
N ALA A 139 -7.73 -22.27 -7.44
CA ALA A 139 -7.66 -23.57 -8.10
C ALA A 139 -7.78 -24.76 -7.11
N ALA A 140 -7.12 -24.68 -5.95
CA ALA A 140 -7.22 -25.71 -4.91
C ALA A 140 -8.62 -25.82 -4.29
N THR A 141 -9.33 -24.69 -4.18
CA THR A 141 -10.70 -24.65 -3.65
C THR A 141 -11.70 -25.23 -4.66
N GLU A 142 -11.54 -24.90 -5.94
CA GLU A 142 -12.34 -25.48 -7.02
C GLU A 142 -12.16 -27.00 -7.11
N GLN A 143 -10.92 -27.49 -7.03
CA GLN A 143 -10.64 -28.93 -7.00
C GLN A 143 -11.30 -29.64 -5.81
N ARG A 144 -11.30 -29.01 -4.63
CA ARG A 144 -11.94 -29.57 -3.43
C ARG A 144 -13.47 -29.62 -3.54
N ASN A 145 -14.08 -28.65 -4.20
CA ASN A 145 -15.54 -28.59 -4.36
C ASN A 145 -16.06 -29.52 -5.48
N ALA A 146 -15.17 -30.01 -6.35
CA ALA A 146 -15.49 -30.92 -7.45
C ALA A 146 -15.30 -32.42 -7.10
N ALA A 147 -14.75 -32.74 -5.93
CA ALA A 147 -14.52 -34.10 -5.41
C ALA A 147 -15.57 -34.48 -4.36
#